data_AF-A0A1Z9PYD0-F1
#
_entry.id   AF-A0A1Z9PYD0-F1
#
_cell.length_a   1.000
_cell.length_b   1.000
_cell.length_c   1.000
_cell.angle_alpha   90.00
_cell.angle_beta   90.00
_cell.angle_gamma   90.00
#
_symmetry.space_group_name_H-M   'P 1'
#
loop_
_entity.id
_entity.type
_entity.pdbx_description
1 polymer ?
#
loop_
_entity_poly.entity_id
_entity_poly.type
_entity_poly.pdbx_seq_one_letter_code
_entity_poly.pdbx_strand_id
1 'polypeptide(L)'
;MEWRKTTSWMNPNSGNASTIQSLIGHFLRDRLSPSLLDAQTKKFQQETCGATWGQPPYEKVVESEADLDWLINNPSAYKNAVCIIEPASNVGQNNAKEDVRASSNIAYLCRVIADCDSILFPLWKLGNLNQKKLDHIFETCLAVFVEGGYPTAKDPESFAGQSISLRELQSVIEHLVTARTHKSAPHIFICIGHQLSAQAHVNLIQKAISAIRSDLPSICELNSFQHNLLMDCCDQIEQIGLDLTIQKNGLQIAKGWNDNCFAVALNEVPEVGHCELHRYEHDGVHPSLCFNSLLAEHVETSDIYNGIVEQSISYEKDLNIVMFHSDEVNEESILFSNWAYSQLHHALHPSRHFIALSELSWLLSLPRSIEILCSTFAEGSKCTEVAATCITYIDRETKEIRRSFSFQFHPELLNDLREFNVAGEPNYAKLKSDDGIRMLMRVLYESIID
;
A
#
# COMPACT_ATOMS: atom_id res chain seq x y z
N MET A 1 -10.20 -19.83 21.79
CA MET A 1 -9.23 -18.76 21.49
C MET A 1 -9.23 -17.76 22.63
N GLU A 2 -8.06 -17.45 23.19
CA GLU A 2 -7.90 -16.38 24.18
C GLU A 2 -7.48 -15.07 23.49
N TRP A 3 -8.22 -14.66 22.45
CA TRP A 3 -7.99 -13.36 21.84
C TRP A 3 -8.66 -12.25 22.62
N ARG A 4 -8.03 -11.07 22.55
CA ARG A 4 -8.61 -9.83 23.07
C ARG A 4 -9.94 -9.57 22.38
N LYS A 5 -10.92 -9.12 23.15
CA LYS A 5 -12.30 -8.89 22.69
C LYS A 5 -12.58 -7.44 22.29
N THR A 6 -11.61 -6.56 22.51
CA THR A 6 -11.66 -5.11 22.24
C THR A 6 -10.41 -4.68 21.47
N THR A 7 -10.51 -3.58 20.74
CA THR A 7 -9.41 -3.01 19.94
C THR A 7 -8.57 -1.96 20.66
N SER A 8 -8.90 -1.64 21.92
CA SER A 8 -8.06 -0.81 22.80
C SER A 8 -7.20 -1.66 23.73
N TRP A 9 -5.98 -1.19 24.01
CA TRP A 9 -5.03 -1.89 24.88
C TRP A 9 -4.90 -1.25 26.26
N MET A 10 -4.62 0.05 26.28
CA MET A 10 -4.27 0.80 27.49
C MET A 10 -5.48 1.55 28.07
N ASN A 11 -6.25 2.21 27.20
CA ASN A 11 -7.38 3.01 27.59
C ASN A 11 -8.67 2.37 27.07
N PRO A 12 -9.59 1.91 27.94
CA PRO A 12 -10.83 1.28 27.47
C PRO A 12 -11.68 2.19 26.58
N ASN A 13 -11.45 3.52 26.61
CA ASN A 13 -12.15 4.50 25.81
C ASN A 13 -11.48 4.84 24.46
N SER A 14 -10.35 4.23 24.11
CA SER A 14 -9.60 4.54 22.87
C SER A 14 -10.03 3.75 21.64
N GLY A 15 -10.94 2.77 21.77
CA GLY A 15 -11.35 1.88 20.66
C GLY A 15 -12.18 2.54 19.53
N ASN A 16 -12.19 3.87 19.43
CA ASN A 16 -12.90 4.61 18.38
C ASN A 16 -11.93 5.42 17.52
N ALA A 17 -12.27 5.59 16.24
CA ALA A 17 -11.45 6.26 15.24
C ALA A 17 -11.03 7.68 15.67
N SER A 18 -11.93 8.48 16.26
CA SER A 18 -11.61 9.85 16.69
C SER A 18 -10.55 9.92 17.80
N THR A 19 -10.54 8.94 18.71
CA THR A 19 -9.52 8.89 19.78
C THR A 19 -8.18 8.44 19.22
N ILE A 20 -8.19 7.41 18.37
CA ILE A 20 -7.00 6.95 17.62
C ILE A 20 -6.39 8.13 16.85
N GLN A 21 -7.21 8.85 16.09
CA GLN A 21 -6.81 10.03 15.34
C GLN A 21 -6.23 11.12 16.26
N SER A 22 -6.85 11.39 17.41
CA SER A 22 -6.35 12.39 18.37
C SER A 22 -4.97 12.02 18.93
N LEU A 23 -4.73 10.73 19.19
CA LEU A 23 -3.45 10.22 19.67
C LEU A 23 -2.36 10.37 18.60
N ILE A 24 -2.66 9.98 17.36
CA ILE A 24 -1.73 10.14 16.23
C ILE A 24 -1.47 11.63 15.95
N GLY A 25 -2.49 12.48 15.93
CA GLY A 25 -2.34 13.92 15.73
C GLY A 25 -1.44 14.57 16.79
N HIS A 26 -1.57 14.17 18.07
CA HIS A 26 -0.68 14.62 19.13
C HIS A 26 0.76 14.11 18.96
N PHE A 27 0.93 12.86 18.49
CA PHE A 27 2.26 12.34 18.15
C PHE A 27 2.93 13.15 17.04
N LEU A 28 2.19 13.53 16.00
CA LEU A 28 2.72 14.24 14.83
C LEU A 28 2.98 15.74 15.07
N ARG A 29 2.24 16.35 16.01
CA ARG A 29 2.26 17.81 16.28
C ARG A 29 3.67 18.40 16.42
N ASP A 30 4.57 17.68 17.06
CA ASP A 30 5.95 18.10 17.32
C ASP A 30 6.83 16.87 17.57
N ARG A 31 8.12 17.07 17.89
CA ARG A 31 9.09 16.00 18.18
C ARG A 31 9.41 15.81 19.68
N LEU A 32 8.83 16.61 20.58
CA LEU A 32 9.26 16.69 21.99
C LEU A 32 8.16 16.35 23.01
N SER A 33 6.88 16.49 22.64
CA SER A 33 5.74 16.22 23.50
C SER A 33 5.72 14.76 23.97
N PRO A 34 5.44 14.51 25.26
CA PRO A 34 5.29 13.16 25.79
C PRO A 34 4.02 12.48 25.27
N SER A 35 3.92 11.16 25.45
CA SER A 35 2.71 10.42 25.09
C SER A 35 1.53 10.82 25.96
N LEU A 36 0.34 10.96 25.36
CA LEU A 36 -0.91 11.12 26.10
C LEU A 36 -1.29 9.86 26.90
N LEU A 37 -0.62 8.74 26.63
CA LEU A 37 -0.84 7.45 27.27
C LEU A 37 0.20 7.14 28.35
N ASP A 38 1.11 8.05 28.68
CA ASP A 38 2.22 7.81 29.62
C ASP A 38 1.76 7.27 30.98
N ALA A 39 0.65 7.78 31.51
CA ALA A 39 0.12 7.33 32.81
C ALA A 39 -0.44 5.91 32.73
N GLN A 40 -1.21 5.61 31.68
CA GLN A 40 -1.80 4.29 31.43
C GLN A 40 -0.72 3.27 31.12
N THR A 41 0.28 3.65 30.34
CA THR A 41 1.50 2.89 30.05
C THR A 41 2.20 2.45 31.34
N LYS A 42 2.52 3.39 32.23
CA LYS A 42 3.18 3.09 33.51
C LYS A 42 2.34 2.19 34.39
N LYS A 43 1.03 2.42 34.43
CA LYS A 43 0.08 1.58 35.19
C LYS A 43 0.06 0.15 34.64
N PHE A 44 -0.04 -0.01 33.32
CA PHE A 44 -0.03 -1.32 32.66
C PHE A 44 1.26 -2.09 32.96
N GLN A 45 2.42 -1.44 32.87
CA GLN A 45 3.72 -2.05 33.19
C GLN A 45 3.83 -2.48 34.67
N GLN A 46 3.25 -1.71 35.59
CA GLN A 46 3.21 -2.05 37.01
C GLN A 46 2.30 -3.26 37.29
N GLU A 47 1.14 -3.31 36.64
CA GLU A 47 0.17 -4.41 36.78
C GLU A 47 0.66 -5.73 36.17
N THR A 48 1.55 -5.66 35.18
CA THR A 48 2.09 -6.82 34.46
C THR A 48 3.41 -7.36 35.03
N CYS A 49 3.88 -6.86 36.19
CA CYS A 49 5.03 -7.38 36.94
C CYS A 49 6.30 -7.65 36.11
N GLY A 50 6.63 -6.75 35.17
CA GLY A 50 7.83 -6.89 34.33
C GLY A 50 7.70 -7.90 33.19
N ALA A 51 6.49 -8.40 32.89
CA ALA A 51 6.22 -8.95 31.57
C ALA A 51 6.38 -7.82 30.53
N THR A 52 6.99 -8.12 29.39
CA THR A 52 7.01 -7.25 28.20
C THR A 52 5.57 -6.90 27.79
N TRP A 53 5.39 -5.92 26.90
CA TRP A 53 4.09 -5.31 26.55
C TRP A 53 3.10 -6.25 25.81
N GLY A 54 2.67 -7.32 26.48
CA GLY A 54 2.02 -8.48 25.89
C GLY A 54 3.03 -9.62 25.66
N GLN A 55 2.55 -10.86 25.75
CA GLN A 55 3.28 -12.01 25.20
C GLN A 55 3.20 -11.87 23.66
N PRO A 56 4.34 -11.94 22.95
CA PRO A 56 4.32 -12.06 21.50
C PRO A 56 3.40 -13.21 21.07
N PRO A 57 2.68 -13.07 19.95
CA PRO A 57 2.66 -11.93 19.03
C PRO A 57 1.88 -10.72 19.57
N TYR A 58 2.27 -9.49 19.18
CA TYR A 58 1.53 -8.28 19.54
C TYR A 58 0.13 -8.31 18.89
N GLU A 59 0.06 -8.75 17.65
CA GLU A 59 -1.13 -8.94 16.83
C GLU A 59 -1.98 -10.17 17.21
N LYS A 60 -3.25 -10.18 16.78
CA LYS A 60 -4.05 -11.42 16.70
C LYS A 60 -3.68 -12.15 15.41
N VAL A 61 -2.98 -13.27 15.50
CA VAL A 61 -2.53 -14.03 14.33
C VAL A 61 -3.62 -14.99 13.88
N VAL A 62 -4.20 -14.76 12.72
CA VAL A 62 -5.11 -15.73 12.07
C VAL A 62 -4.31 -16.97 11.70
N GLU A 63 -4.77 -18.13 12.16
CA GLU A 63 -4.19 -19.45 11.90
C GLU A 63 -5.12 -20.35 11.09
N SER A 64 -6.40 -20.00 10.97
CA SER A 64 -7.40 -20.80 10.24
C SER A 64 -8.64 -20.03 9.79
N GLU A 65 -9.43 -20.64 8.91
CA GLU A 65 -10.77 -20.16 8.51
C GLU A 65 -11.74 -20.04 9.72
N ALA A 66 -11.59 -20.90 10.73
CA ALA A 66 -12.41 -20.82 11.95
C ALA A 66 -12.13 -19.53 12.74
N ASP A 67 -10.93 -18.97 12.59
CA ASP A 67 -10.57 -17.71 13.23
C ASP A 67 -11.21 -16.52 12.50
N LEU A 68 -11.32 -16.60 11.17
CA LEU A 68 -12.09 -15.61 10.39
C LEU A 68 -13.56 -15.63 10.80
N ASP A 69 -14.15 -16.82 10.96
CA ASP A 69 -15.52 -16.97 11.44
C ASP A 69 -15.66 -16.39 12.85
N TRP A 70 -14.66 -16.57 13.71
CA TRP A 70 -14.67 -15.97 15.04
C TRP A 70 -14.63 -14.44 14.96
N LEU A 71 -13.76 -13.85 14.13
CA LEU A 71 -13.67 -12.39 13.96
C LEU A 71 -14.99 -11.81 13.51
N ILE A 72 -15.58 -12.36 12.43
CA ILE A 72 -16.88 -11.92 11.89
C ILE A 72 -17.97 -11.94 12.97
N ASN A 73 -17.99 -12.98 13.82
CA ASN A 73 -18.95 -13.10 14.92
C ASN A 73 -18.62 -12.23 16.14
N ASN A 74 -17.45 -11.61 16.20
CA ASN A 74 -17.02 -10.74 17.29
C ASN A 74 -16.48 -9.38 16.78
N PRO A 75 -17.31 -8.51 16.15
CA PRO A 75 -16.85 -7.24 15.57
C PRO A 75 -16.11 -6.31 16.53
N SER A 76 -16.43 -6.33 17.82
CA SER A 76 -15.70 -5.53 18.82
C SER A 76 -14.21 -5.88 18.92
N ALA A 77 -13.81 -7.07 18.47
CA ALA A 77 -12.43 -7.52 18.50
C ALA A 77 -11.59 -6.99 17.33
N TYR A 78 -12.20 -6.46 16.26
CA TYR A 78 -11.48 -6.02 15.06
C TYR A 78 -11.90 -4.65 14.50
N LYS A 79 -13.06 -4.14 14.91
CA LYS A 79 -13.51 -2.82 14.49
C LYS A 79 -12.52 -1.73 14.91
N ASN A 80 -12.04 -0.95 13.95
CA ASN A 80 -10.97 0.04 14.11
C ASN A 80 -9.59 -0.55 14.49
N ALA A 81 -9.38 -1.87 14.36
CA ALA A 81 -8.02 -2.44 14.41
C ALA A 81 -7.31 -2.22 13.07
N VAL A 82 -5.98 -2.25 13.06
CA VAL A 82 -5.22 -2.37 11.81
C VAL A 82 -5.14 -3.82 11.37
N CYS A 83 -5.39 -4.08 10.09
CA CYS A 83 -5.17 -5.39 9.48
C CYS A 83 -3.80 -5.40 8.82
N ILE A 84 -3.06 -6.50 8.94
CA ILE A 84 -1.72 -6.65 8.39
C ILE A 84 -1.66 -7.96 7.62
N ILE A 85 -1.34 -7.90 6.34
CA ILE A 85 -1.17 -9.04 5.45
C ILE A 85 0.33 -9.27 5.29
N GLU A 86 0.79 -10.48 5.57
CA GLU A 86 2.17 -10.90 5.29
C GLU A 86 2.21 -11.77 4.03
N PRO A 87 2.85 -11.28 2.95
CA PRO A 87 3.12 -12.07 1.75
C PRO A 87 4.23 -13.10 1.96
N ALA A 88 5.11 -12.91 2.95
CA ALA A 88 6.22 -13.79 3.29
C ALA A 88 6.52 -13.75 4.81
N SER A 89 7.31 -14.70 5.31
CA SER A 89 7.62 -14.83 6.75
C SER A 89 8.52 -13.72 7.32
N ASN A 90 9.32 -13.08 6.47
CA ASN A 90 10.21 -11.99 6.81
C ASN A 90 10.53 -11.17 5.55
N VAL A 91 11.04 -9.96 5.75
CA VAL A 91 11.42 -9.04 4.67
C VAL A 91 12.87 -9.24 4.21
N GLY A 92 13.65 -10.05 4.94
CA GLY A 92 15.06 -10.31 4.68
C GLY A 92 15.85 -10.59 5.96
N GLN A 93 17.17 -10.72 5.83
CA GLN A 93 18.09 -10.93 6.94
C GLN A 93 18.98 -9.72 7.18
N ASN A 94 19.03 -9.24 8.42
CA ASN A 94 19.87 -8.10 8.78
C ASN A 94 21.37 -8.48 8.85
N ASN A 95 22.21 -7.49 9.19
CA ASN A 95 23.66 -7.69 9.35
C ASN A 95 24.05 -8.73 10.43
N ALA A 96 23.16 -9.00 11.38
CA ALA A 96 23.33 -10.03 12.40
C ALA A 96 22.80 -11.42 11.97
N LYS A 97 22.31 -11.56 10.73
CA LYS A 97 21.66 -12.75 10.17
C LYS A 97 20.38 -13.14 10.89
N GLU A 98 19.69 -12.16 11.46
CA GLU A 98 18.37 -12.34 12.03
C GLU A 98 17.32 -12.06 10.95
N ASP A 99 16.31 -12.92 10.87
CA ASP A 99 15.15 -12.69 10.03
C ASP A 99 14.37 -11.47 10.55
N VAL A 100 14.04 -10.54 9.67
CA VAL A 100 13.37 -9.28 10.03
C VAL A 100 11.88 -9.38 9.71
N ARG A 101 11.03 -9.42 10.73
CA ARG A 101 9.57 -9.42 10.58
C ARG A 101 8.99 -8.04 10.84
N ALA A 102 8.96 -7.21 9.79
CA ALA A 102 8.58 -5.80 9.89
C ALA A 102 7.11 -5.58 10.33
N SER A 103 6.21 -6.50 9.97
CA SER A 103 4.80 -6.51 10.39
C SER A 103 4.58 -6.37 11.91
N SER A 104 5.47 -6.95 12.73
CA SER A 104 5.34 -6.85 14.20
C SER A 104 5.67 -5.44 14.70
N ASN A 105 6.52 -4.70 13.98
CA ASN A 105 6.79 -3.31 14.29
C ASN A 105 5.55 -2.44 14.02
N ILE A 106 4.81 -2.67 12.93
CA ILE A 106 3.51 -1.98 12.71
C ILE A 106 2.57 -2.22 13.90
N ALA A 107 2.41 -3.48 14.32
CA ALA A 107 1.56 -3.83 15.46
C ALA A 107 1.98 -3.10 16.75
N TYR A 108 3.29 -3.00 17.00
CA TYR A 108 3.84 -2.26 18.13
C TYR A 108 3.58 -0.75 18.02
N LEU A 109 3.86 -0.15 16.86
CA LEU A 109 3.68 1.29 16.62
C LEU A 109 2.23 1.70 16.81
N CYS A 110 1.28 0.97 16.20
CA CYS A 110 -0.15 1.22 16.36
C CYS A 110 -0.60 1.12 17.82
N ARG A 111 -0.04 0.19 18.59
CA ARG A 111 -0.33 0.10 20.02
C ARG A 111 0.21 1.28 20.81
N VAL A 112 1.48 1.60 20.65
CA VAL A 112 2.18 2.59 21.49
C VAL A 112 1.78 4.03 21.14
N ILE A 113 1.56 4.30 19.85
CA ILE A 113 1.26 5.64 19.36
C ILE A 113 -0.25 5.89 19.36
N ALA A 114 -1.06 4.90 18.99
CA ALA A 114 -2.48 5.07 18.71
C ALA A 114 -3.42 4.27 19.62
N ASP A 115 -2.90 3.47 20.56
CA ASP A 115 -3.67 2.54 21.39
C ASP A 115 -4.60 1.62 20.58
N CYS A 116 -4.14 1.23 19.40
CA CYS A 116 -4.88 0.48 18.41
C CYS A 116 -4.36 -0.96 18.32
N ASP A 117 -5.29 -1.92 18.35
CA ASP A 117 -4.98 -3.34 18.18
C ASP A 117 -4.75 -3.72 16.71
N SER A 118 -4.15 -4.88 16.49
CA SER A 118 -3.83 -5.39 15.15
C SER A 118 -4.25 -6.84 14.93
N ILE A 119 -4.51 -7.18 13.68
CA ILE A 119 -4.82 -8.54 13.22
C ILE A 119 -3.92 -8.87 12.05
N LEU A 120 -3.33 -10.06 12.10
CA LEU A 120 -2.39 -10.51 11.10
C LEU A 120 -2.95 -11.67 10.29
N PHE A 121 -2.76 -11.58 8.98
CA PHE A 121 -3.08 -12.59 7.99
C PHE A 121 -1.78 -13.09 7.33
N PRO A 122 -1.12 -14.12 7.88
CA PRO A 122 0.11 -14.69 7.32
C PRO A 122 -0.18 -15.58 6.12
N LEU A 123 -0.44 -14.98 4.96
CA LEU A 123 -0.84 -15.70 3.75
C LEU A 123 0.22 -16.68 3.27
N TRP A 124 1.50 -16.38 3.48
CA TRP A 124 2.62 -17.31 3.22
C TRP A 124 2.48 -18.66 3.96
N LYS A 125 1.78 -18.67 5.11
CA LYS A 125 1.51 -19.87 5.92
C LYS A 125 0.11 -20.43 5.64
N LEU A 126 -0.89 -19.57 5.52
CA LEU A 126 -2.31 -19.95 5.40
C LEU A 126 -2.72 -20.34 3.99
N GLY A 127 -2.04 -19.80 2.97
CA GLY A 127 -2.52 -19.80 1.61
C GLY A 127 -3.67 -18.82 1.42
N ASN A 128 -4.49 -19.09 0.40
CA ASN A 128 -5.67 -18.31 0.12
C ASN A 128 -6.75 -18.45 1.21
N LEU A 129 -7.31 -17.32 1.61
CA LEU A 129 -8.45 -17.23 2.53
C LEU A 129 -9.72 -16.87 1.77
N ASN A 130 -10.87 -17.10 2.40
CA ASN A 130 -12.15 -16.70 1.81
C ASN A 130 -12.23 -15.17 1.61
N GLN A 131 -12.22 -14.72 0.35
CA GLN A 131 -12.22 -13.30 0.01
C GLN A 131 -13.40 -12.53 0.61
N LYS A 132 -14.62 -13.10 0.60
CA LYS A 132 -15.81 -12.43 1.16
C LYS A 132 -15.71 -12.20 2.66
N LYS A 133 -15.03 -13.11 3.37
CA LYS A 133 -14.77 -12.97 4.81
C LYS A 133 -13.73 -11.87 5.06
N LEU A 134 -12.67 -11.84 4.25
CA LEU A 134 -11.66 -10.78 4.32
C LEU A 134 -12.29 -9.40 4.06
N ASP A 135 -13.09 -9.27 3.01
CA ASP A 135 -13.77 -8.02 2.66
C ASP A 135 -14.61 -7.49 3.82
N HIS A 136 -15.40 -8.37 4.45
CA HIS A 136 -16.20 -7.99 5.62
C HIS A 136 -15.35 -7.47 6.79
N ILE A 137 -14.17 -8.06 7.00
CA ILE A 137 -13.25 -7.61 8.04
C ILE A 137 -12.63 -6.26 7.65
N PHE A 138 -12.17 -6.11 6.41
CA PHE A 138 -11.50 -4.91 5.92
C PHE A 138 -12.43 -3.70 5.80
N GLU A 139 -13.74 -3.91 5.61
CA GLU A 139 -14.77 -2.86 5.61
C GLU A 139 -14.91 -2.11 6.95
N THR A 140 -14.43 -2.66 8.06
CA THR A 140 -14.60 -1.99 9.37
C THR A 140 -13.31 -1.89 10.19
N CYS A 141 -12.19 -2.31 9.59
CA CYS A 141 -10.87 -2.06 10.13
C CYS A 141 -10.45 -0.60 9.89
N LEU A 142 -9.37 -0.16 10.55
CA LEU A 142 -8.86 1.19 10.44
C LEU A 142 -8.01 1.41 9.17
N ALA A 143 -7.22 0.40 8.82
CA ALA A 143 -6.32 0.38 7.68
C ALA A 143 -5.92 -1.08 7.39
N VAL A 144 -5.56 -1.38 6.14
CA VAL A 144 -4.93 -2.65 5.77
C VAL A 144 -3.50 -2.38 5.31
N PHE A 145 -2.53 -2.99 5.98
CA PHE A 145 -1.13 -3.02 5.58
C PHE A 145 -0.85 -4.28 4.79
N VAL A 146 -0.14 -4.16 3.67
CA VAL A 146 0.44 -5.29 2.95
C VAL A 146 1.95 -5.16 3.06
N GLU A 147 2.56 -6.07 3.80
CA GLU A 147 3.94 -6.01 4.23
C GLU A 147 4.94 -6.45 3.18
N GLY A 148 6.22 -6.23 3.49
CA GLY A 148 7.37 -6.68 2.71
C GLY A 148 7.56 -8.20 2.68
N GLY A 149 8.58 -8.63 1.92
CA GLY A 149 8.94 -10.04 1.83
C GLY A 149 10.27 -10.25 1.11
N TYR A 150 10.99 -11.31 1.49
CA TYR A 150 12.21 -11.75 0.79
C TYR A 150 12.01 -12.22 -0.68
N PRO A 151 10.83 -12.70 -1.14
CA PRO A 151 10.62 -13.07 -2.54
C PRO A 151 10.67 -11.87 -3.49
N THR A 152 10.73 -12.13 -4.79
CA THR A 152 10.78 -11.11 -5.84
C THR A 152 9.52 -11.16 -6.70
N ALA A 153 8.83 -10.03 -6.88
CA ALA A 153 7.55 -9.99 -7.59
C ALA A 153 7.65 -10.36 -9.08
N LYS A 154 8.83 -10.28 -9.69
CA LYS A 154 9.06 -10.61 -11.11
C LYS A 154 9.35 -12.10 -11.37
N ASP A 155 9.57 -12.91 -10.33
CA ASP A 155 9.85 -14.34 -10.47
C ASP A 155 8.89 -15.18 -9.59
N PRO A 156 7.88 -15.84 -10.19
CA PRO A 156 6.95 -16.70 -9.46
C PRO A 156 7.63 -17.82 -8.66
N GLU A 157 8.77 -18.34 -9.12
CA GLU A 157 9.48 -19.44 -8.44
C GLU A 157 10.11 -18.99 -7.12
N SER A 158 10.32 -17.68 -6.92
CA SER A 158 10.82 -17.14 -5.65
C SER A 158 9.83 -17.32 -4.47
N PHE A 159 8.56 -17.61 -4.77
CA PHE A 159 7.53 -17.93 -3.79
C PHE A 159 7.40 -19.44 -3.53
N ALA A 160 8.22 -20.28 -4.17
CA ALA A 160 8.16 -21.73 -4.01
C ALA A 160 8.35 -22.15 -2.54
N GLY A 161 7.51 -23.08 -2.09
CA GLY A 161 7.53 -23.58 -0.71
C GLY A 161 6.64 -22.81 0.27
N GLN A 162 6.06 -21.69 -0.14
CA GLN A 162 5.01 -21.00 0.62
C GLN A 162 3.63 -21.59 0.31
N SER A 163 2.67 -21.37 1.20
CA SER A 163 1.28 -21.82 1.02
C SER A 163 0.48 -20.95 0.04
N ILE A 164 1.01 -19.79 -0.35
CA ILE A 164 0.41 -18.89 -1.34
C ILE A 164 1.39 -18.64 -2.49
N SER A 165 0.90 -18.69 -3.71
CA SER A 165 1.69 -18.36 -4.91
C SER A 165 1.65 -16.86 -5.23
N LEU A 166 2.61 -16.39 -6.04
CA LEU A 166 2.60 -15.02 -6.55
C LEU A 166 1.28 -14.66 -7.26
N ARG A 167 0.72 -15.56 -8.08
CA ARG A 167 -0.54 -15.32 -8.78
C ARG A 167 -1.71 -15.12 -7.81
N GLU A 168 -1.74 -15.91 -6.75
CA GLU A 168 -2.79 -15.80 -5.72
C GLU A 168 -2.64 -14.50 -4.93
N LEU A 169 -1.41 -14.12 -4.56
CA LEU A 169 -1.13 -12.81 -3.95
C LEU A 169 -1.55 -11.65 -4.87
N GLN A 170 -1.20 -11.70 -6.16
CA GLN A 170 -1.63 -10.69 -7.14
C GLN A 170 -3.16 -10.58 -7.16
N SER A 171 -3.90 -11.69 -7.14
CA SER A 171 -5.36 -11.67 -7.07
C SER A 171 -5.88 -11.00 -5.79
N VAL A 172 -5.23 -11.21 -4.65
CA VAL A 172 -5.59 -10.53 -3.39
C VAL A 172 -5.34 -9.03 -3.50
N ILE A 173 -4.20 -8.62 -4.07
CA ILE A 173 -3.85 -7.19 -4.19
C ILE A 173 -4.75 -6.48 -5.19
N GLU A 174 -5.06 -7.08 -6.34
CA GLU A 174 -6.02 -6.53 -7.30
C GLU A 174 -7.41 -6.35 -6.68
N HIS A 175 -7.83 -7.30 -5.85
CA HIS A 175 -9.07 -7.20 -5.10
C HIS A 175 -9.03 -6.04 -4.09
N LEU A 176 -7.95 -5.91 -3.31
CA LEU A 176 -7.77 -4.76 -2.41
C LEU A 176 -7.80 -3.43 -3.16
N VAL A 177 -7.13 -3.34 -4.32
CA VAL A 177 -7.12 -2.12 -5.14
C VAL A 177 -8.54 -1.77 -5.62
N THR A 178 -9.40 -2.75 -5.93
CA THR A 178 -10.77 -2.51 -6.42
C THR A 178 -11.83 -2.49 -5.34
N ALA A 179 -11.55 -2.96 -4.12
CA ALA A 179 -12.47 -3.00 -2.99
C ALA A 179 -12.62 -1.65 -2.27
N ARG A 180 -11.85 -0.61 -2.65
CA ARG A 180 -11.89 0.71 -2.00
C ARG A 180 -13.22 1.44 -2.27
N THR A 181 -14.13 1.35 -1.29
CA THR A 181 -15.41 2.09 -1.24
C THR A 181 -15.42 3.14 -0.12
N HIS A 182 -16.48 3.96 -0.03
CA HIS A 182 -16.70 4.94 1.05
C HIS A 182 -16.74 4.36 2.48
N LYS A 183 -16.83 3.03 2.63
CA LYS A 183 -16.81 2.35 3.94
C LYS A 183 -15.55 1.56 4.21
N SER A 184 -14.82 1.21 3.16
CA SER A 184 -13.59 0.41 3.29
C SER A 184 -12.50 1.17 4.04
N ALA A 185 -11.52 0.43 4.54
CA ALA A 185 -10.30 1.02 5.07
C ALA A 185 -9.35 1.48 3.93
N PRO A 186 -8.45 2.44 4.18
CA PRO A 186 -7.32 2.69 3.29
C PRO A 186 -6.36 1.51 3.28
N HIS A 187 -5.67 1.33 2.15
CA HIS A 187 -4.66 0.30 1.97
C HIS A 187 -3.26 0.93 1.88
N ILE A 188 -2.30 0.35 2.60
CA ILE A 188 -0.90 0.80 2.63
C ILE A 188 -0.03 -0.40 2.25
N PHE A 189 0.68 -0.28 1.13
CA PHE A 189 1.51 -1.37 0.60
C PHE A 189 2.99 -1.07 0.78
N ILE A 190 3.77 -1.98 1.37
CA ILE A 190 5.16 -1.72 1.78
C ILE A 190 6.08 -2.77 1.15
N CYS A 191 7.22 -2.33 0.57
CA CYS A 191 8.24 -3.17 -0.04
C CYS A 191 7.66 -4.13 -1.09
N ILE A 192 7.59 -5.45 -0.86
CA ILE A 192 6.93 -6.38 -1.81
C ILE A 192 5.46 -6.04 -2.01
N GLY A 193 4.77 -5.47 -1.01
CA GLY A 193 3.42 -4.94 -1.17
C GLY A 193 3.36 -3.85 -2.24
N HIS A 194 4.31 -2.92 -2.25
CA HIS A 194 4.41 -1.85 -3.26
C HIS A 194 4.70 -2.41 -4.66
N GLN A 195 5.53 -3.44 -4.75
CA GLN A 195 5.79 -4.16 -6.00
C GLN A 195 4.55 -4.89 -6.52
N LEU A 196 3.81 -5.57 -5.63
CA LEU A 196 2.58 -6.26 -5.98
C LEU A 196 1.47 -5.28 -6.37
N SER A 197 1.38 -4.09 -5.76
CA SER A 197 0.42 -3.07 -6.16
C SER A 197 0.72 -2.52 -7.56
N ALA A 198 2.00 -2.29 -7.88
CA ALA A 198 2.42 -1.90 -9.22
C ALA A 198 2.02 -2.95 -10.28
N GLN A 199 2.22 -4.24 -10.00
CA GLN A 199 1.76 -5.33 -10.86
C GLN A 199 0.24 -5.39 -10.96
N ALA A 200 -0.46 -5.21 -9.85
CA ALA A 200 -1.92 -5.24 -9.82
C ALA A 200 -2.52 -4.15 -10.72
N HIS A 201 -1.91 -2.96 -10.79
CA HIS A 201 -2.37 -1.91 -11.69
C HIS A 201 -2.32 -2.33 -13.16
N VAL A 202 -1.19 -2.90 -13.59
CA VAL A 202 -1.00 -3.40 -14.96
C VAL A 202 -2.01 -4.52 -15.26
N ASN A 203 -2.14 -5.49 -14.36
CA ASN A 203 -3.07 -6.60 -14.51
C ASN A 203 -4.53 -6.12 -14.60
N LEU A 204 -4.93 -5.16 -13.76
CA LEU A 204 -6.30 -4.61 -13.76
C LEU A 204 -6.60 -3.88 -15.07
N ILE A 205 -5.63 -3.14 -15.62
CA ILE A 205 -5.78 -2.48 -16.93
C ILE A 205 -5.95 -3.52 -18.05
N GLN A 206 -5.12 -4.56 -18.07
CA GLN A 206 -5.26 -5.66 -19.03
C GLN A 206 -6.61 -6.36 -18.92
N LYS A 207 -7.07 -6.64 -17.69
CA LYS A 207 -8.39 -7.22 -17.41
C LYS A 207 -9.51 -6.29 -17.84
N ALA A 208 -9.39 -4.99 -17.62
CA ALA A 208 -10.38 -4.00 -18.03
C ALA A 208 -10.54 -4.00 -19.54
N ILE A 209 -9.45 -3.97 -20.28
CA ILE A 209 -9.45 -3.99 -21.74
C ILE A 209 -10.05 -5.31 -22.26
N SER A 210 -9.64 -6.44 -21.71
CA SER A 210 -10.20 -7.74 -22.07
C SER A 210 -11.71 -7.79 -21.84
N ALA A 211 -12.18 -7.33 -20.68
CA ALA A 211 -13.60 -7.35 -20.31
C ALA A 211 -14.42 -6.39 -21.18
N ILE A 212 -13.92 -5.18 -21.46
CA ILE A 212 -14.59 -4.24 -22.37
C ILE A 212 -14.73 -4.90 -23.75
N ARG A 213 -13.66 -5.50 -24.30
CA ARG A 213 -13.73 -6.13 -25.62
C ARG A 213 -14.70 -7.32 -25.67
N SER A 214 -14.79 -8.12 -24.60
CA SER A 214 -15.65 -9.29 -24.57
C SER A 214 -17.11 -8.95 -24.30
N ASP A 215 -17.37 -8.04 -23.36
CA ASP A 215 -18.69 -7.91 -22.73
C ASP A 215 -19.42 -6.64 -23.16
N LEU A 216 -18.72 -5.60 -23.66
CA LEU A 216 -19.35 -4.36 -24.14
C LEU A 216 -20.41 -4.60 -25.23
N PRO A 217 -20.24 -5.54 -26.19
CA PRO A 217 -21.26 -5.82 -27.20
C PRO A 217 -22.58 -6.33 -26.61
N SER A 218 -22.58 -6.85 -25.38
CA SER A 218 -23.81 -7.33 -24.71
C SER A 218 -24.68 -6.19 -24.16
N ILE A 219 -24.14 -4.97 -24.07
CA ILE A 219 -24.84 -3.79 -23.52
C ILE A 219 -25.55 -3.05 -24.66
N CYS A 220 -26.73 -3.54 -25.03
CA CYS A 220 -27.53 -3.08 -26.17
C CYS A 220 -27.93 -1.59 -26.11
N GLU A 221 -27.92 -0.99 -24.92
CA GLU A 221 -28.31 0.40 -24.69
C GLU A 221 -27.26 1.42 -25.15
N LEU A 222 -26.02 0.97 -25.41
CA LEU A 222 -24.95 1.86 -25.86
C LEU A 222 -25.12 2.24 -27.34
N ASN A 223 -24.99 3.52 -27.63
CA ASN A 223 -24.94 3.99 -29.00
C ASN A 223 -23.54 3.81 -29.63
N SER A 224 -23.44 4.00 -30.94
CA SER A 224 -22.18 3.82 -31.67
C SER A 224 -21.05 4.72 -31.17
N PHE A 225 -21.35 5.95 -30.73
CA PHE A 225 -20.36 6.85 -30.17
C PHE A 225 -19.77 6.31 -28.86
N GLN A 226 -20.63 5.88 -27.93
CA GLN A 226 -20.21 5.30 -26.64
C GLN A 226 -19.40 4.02 -26.83
N HIS A 227 -19.83 3.16 -27.76
CA HIS A 227 -19.14 1.93 -28.08
C HIS A 227 -17.74 2.22 -28.68
N ASN A 228 -17.67 3.07 -29.70
CA ASN A 228 -16.41 3.40 -30.35
C ASN A 228 -15.44 4.09 -29.40
N LEU A 229 -15.92 5.01 -28.55
CA LEU A 229 -15.06 5.68 -27.57
C LEU A 229 -14.36 4.71 -26.62
N LEU A 230 -15.06 3.67 -26.16
CA LEU A 230 -14.48 2.65 -25.28
C LEU A 230 -13.51 1.72 -26.03
N MET A 231 -13.86 1.32 -27.25
CA MET A 231 -13.01 0.47 -28.08
C MET A 231 -11.72 1.19 -28.52
N ASP A 232 -11.83 2.44 -28.98
CA ASP A 232 -10.69 3.26 -29.39
C ASP A 232 -9.75 3.51 -28.18
N CYS A 233 -10.31 3.73 -27.00
CA CYS A 233 -9.54 3.84 -25.75
C CYS A 233 -8.78 2.54 -25.44
N CYS A 234 -9.45 1.38 -25.54
CA CYS A 234 -8.81 0.08 -25.35
C CYS A 234 -7.67 -0.16 -26.36
N ASP A 235 -7.89 0.15 -27.63
CA ASP A 235 -6.88 0.02 -28.69
C ASP A 235 -5.65 0.90 -28.39
N GLN A 236 -5.87 2.14 -27.94
CA GLN A 236 -4.79 3.06 -27.61
C GLN A 236 -3.98 2.59 -26.40
N ILE A 237 -4.65 2.16 -25.33
CA ILE A 237 -3.97 1.70 -24.11
C ILE A 237 -3.17 0.44 -24.39
N GLU A 238 -3.75 -0.52 -25.12
CA GLU A 238 -3.06 -1.75 -25.51
C GLU A 238 -1.85 -1.47 -26.39
N GLN A 239 -1.97 -0.57 -27.38
CA GLN A 239 -0.84 -0.20 -28.23
C GLN A 239 0.32 0.39 -27.42
N ILE A 240 0.04 1.35 -26.54
CA ILE A 240 1.08 1.95 -25.69
C ILE A 240 1.65 0.92 -24.72
N GLY A 241 0.79 0.11 -24.09
CA GLY A 241 1.19 -0.92 -23.15
C GLY A 241 2.10 -1.98 -23.78
N LEU A 242 1.88 -2.35 -25.05
CA LEU A 242 2.71 -3.31 -25.78
C LEU A 242 4.04 -2.72 -26.30
N ASP A 243 4.06 -1.41 -26.60
CA ASP A 243 5.23 -0.75 -27.19
C ASP A 243 6.18 -0.14 -26.16
N LEU A 244 5.68 0.22 -24.97
CA LEU A 244 6.46 0.86 -23.93
C LEU A 244 7.64 -0.03 -23.51
N THR A 245 8.81 0.59 -23.41
CA THR A 245 10.04 -0.07 -22.96
C THR A 245 10.39 0.41 -21.58
N ILE A 246 10.87 -0.50 -20.74
CA ILE A 246 11.45 -0.15 -19.45
C ILE A 246 12.96 0.00 -19.61
N GLN A 247 13.51 1.12 -19.15
CA GLN A 247 14.93 1.48 -19.27
C GLN A 247 15.58 1.57 -17.90
N LYS A 248 16.77 0.98 -17.78
CA LYS A 248 17.63 1.10 -16.59
C LYS A 248 19.06 1.32 -17.00
N ASN A 249 19.71 2.37 -16.50
CA ASN A 249 21.04 2.81 -16.94
C ASN A 249 21.21 2.87 -18.48
N GLY A 250 20.15 3.28 -19.20
CA GLY A 250 20.14 3.34 -20.67
C GLY A 250 20.06 1.98 -21.38
N LEU A 251 19.79 0.90 -20.66
CA LEU A 251 19.55 -0.43 -21.20
C LEU A 251 18.06 -0.78 -21.11
N GLN A 252 17.52 -1.32 -22.19
CA GLN A 252 16.17 -1.86 -22.20
C GLN A 252 16.13 -3.18 -21.41
N ILE A 253 15.42 -3.21 -20.29
CA ILE A 253 15.30 -4.40 -19.44
C ILE A 253 13.98 -5.16 -19.64
N ALA A 254 12.95 -4.49 -20.16
CA ALA A 254 11.67 -5.10 -20.51
C ALA A 254 11.03 -4.37 -21.70
N LYS A 255 10.16 -5.06 -22.43
CA LYS A 255 9.32 -4.44 -23.47
C LYS A 255 7.91 -4.99 -23.43
N GLY A 256 6.96 -4.07 -23.31
CA GLY A 256 5.55 -4.36 -23.29
C GLY A 256 5.08 -4.90 -21.93
N TRP A 257 3.84 -4.61 -21.58
CA TRP A 257 3.18 -4.96 -20.32
C TRP A 257 3.01 -6.46 -20.02
N ASN A 258 3.43 -7.32 -20.95
CA ASN A 258 3.39 -8.79 -20.79
C ASN A 258 4.72 -9.34 -20.28
N ASP A 259 5.77 -8.50 -20.24
CA ASP A 259 7.06 -8.86 -19.69
C ASP A 259 6.99 -8.90 -18.15
N ASN A 260 7.54 -9.95 -17.54
CA ASN A 260 7.56 -10.09 -16.08
C ASN A 260 8.33 -8.95 -15.38
N CYS A 261 9.27 -8.31 -16.09
CA CYS A 261 10.03 -7.18 -15.59
C CYS A 261 9.39 -5.82 -15.93
N PHE A 262 8.17 -5.78 -16.46
CA PHE A 262 7.52 -4.52 -16.86
C PHE A 262 7.20 -3.62 -15.67
N ALA A 263 6.57 -4.17 -14.63
CA ALA A 263 6.17 -3.40 -13.45
C ALA A 263 7.30 -3.29 -12.40
N VAL A 264 8.12 -4.34 -12.29
CA VAL A 264 9.12 -4.49 -11.23
C VAL A 264 10.38 -5.10 -11.84
N ALA A 265 11.54 -4.55 -11.51
CA ALA A 265 12.82 -5.09 -11.95
C ALA A 265 13.88 -4.97 -10.85
N LEU A 266 15.01 -5.67 -11.04
CA LEU A 266 16.16 -5.46 -10.16
C LEU A 266 16.59 -3.99 -10.24
N ASN A 267 16.79 -3.37 -9.09
CA ASN A 267 17.47 -2.09 -8.98
C ASN A 267 18.95 -2.28 -9.39
N GLU A 268 19.53 -1.23 -9.94
CA GLU A 268 20.93 -1.05 -10.28
C GLU A 268 21.86 -1.45 -9.14
N VAL A 269 21.52 -1.04 -7.91
CA VAL A 269 22.27 -1.34 -6.69
C VAL A 269 21.28 -1.66 -5.57
N PRO A 270 21.47 -2.78 -4.83
CA PRO A 270 20.65 -3.03 -3.65
C PRO A 270 20.74 -1.90 -2.63
N GLU A 271 19.59 -1.38 -2.21
CA GLU A 271 19.51 -0.30 -1.23
C GLU A 271 19.32 -0.88 0.18
N VAL A 272 20.31 -0.62 1.05
CA VAL A 272 20.29 -1.03 2.45
C VAL A 272 20.76 0.13 3.32
N GLY A 273 19.89 0.57 4.24
CA GLY A 273 20.19 1.65 5.18
C GLY A 273 19.52 2.97 4.81
N HIS A 274 20.15 4.10 5.14
CA HIS A 274 19.53 5.42 5.01
C HIS A 274 19.58 5.95 3.59
N CYS A 275 18.42 6.41 3.13
CA CYS A 275 18.29 7.20 1.91
C CYS A 275 17.49 8.48 2.20
N GLU A 276 17.77 9.52 1.44
CA GLU A 276 17.03 10.77 1.48
C GLU A 276 15.81 10.70 0.56
N LEU A 277 14.66 11.16 1.04
CA LEU A 277 13.48 11.36 0.20
C LEU A 277 13.49 12.73 -0.47
N HIS A 278 13.36 12.70 -1.80
CA HIS A 278 13.19 13.90 -2.61
C HIS A 278 11.87 13.83 -3.36
N ARG A 279 11.28 14.99 -3.68
CA ARG A 279 10.09 15.04 -4.53
C ARG A 279 10.41 14.37 -5.86
N TYR A 280 9.45 13.62 -6.39
CA TYR A 280 9.60 13.03 -7.70
C TYR A 280 9.79 14.10 -8.77
N GLU A 281 10.84 13.95 -9.57
CA GLU A 281 11.21 14.83 -10.67
C GLU A 281 11.79 14.03 -11.84
N HIS A 282 11.51 14.48 -13.06
CA HIS A 282 12.04 13.92 -14.30
C HIS A 282 12.37 15.02 -15.32
N ASP A 283 13.44 14.83 -16.10
CA ASP A 283 13.87 15.66 -17.22
C ASP A 283 13.15 15.45 -18.58
N GLY A 284 12.19 14.52 -18.66
CA GLY A 284 11.46 14.15 -19.89
C GLY A 284 12.25 13.35 -20.94
N VAL A 285 13.49 12.92 -20.65
CA VAL A 285 14.32 12.21 -21.64
C VAL A 285 14.06 10.70 -21.59
N HIS A 286 13.41 10.17 -22.62
CA HIS A 286 13.14 8.73 -22.73
C HIS A 286 13.05 8.27 -24.20
N PRO A 287 13.48 7.03 -24.55
CA PRO A 287 13.42 6.53 -25.93
C PRO A 287 11.99 6.29 -26.46
N SER A 288 11.02 6.01 -25.60
CA SER A 288 9.62 5.81 -26.02
C SER A 288 8.93 7.14 -26.32
N LEU A 289 8.38 7.29 -27.53
CA LEU A 289 7.70 8.52 -27.97
C LEU A 289 6.46 8.86 -27.13
N CYS A 290 5.77 7.86 -26.60
CA CYS A 290 4.58 8.03 -25.76
C CYS A 290 4.90 8.59 -24.37
N PHE A 291 6.17 8.54 -23.93
CA PHE A 291 6.56 8.83 -22.56
C PHE A 291 6.22 10.25 -22.10
N ASN A 292 6.37 11.24 -22.98
CA ASN A 292 5.97 12.62 -22.71
C ASN A 292 4.47 12.77 -22.40
N SER A 293 3.61 11.95 -23.03
CA SER A 293 2.18 11.94 -22.72
C SER A 293 1.90 11.32 -21.36
N LEU A 294 2.67 10.31 -20.97
CA LEU A 294 2.55 9.68 -19.65
C LEU A 294 2.97 10.65 -18.53
N LEU A 295 4.09 11.35 -18.74
CA LEU A 295 4.56 12.40 -17.83
C LEU A 295 3.59 13.58 -17.73
N ALA A 296 3.02 14.03 -18.85
CA ALA A 296 2.06 15.13 -18.85
C ALA A 296 0.83 14.82 -17.98
N GLU A 297 0.29 13.60 -18.08
CA GLU A 297 -0.82 13.18 -17.21
C GLU A 297 -0.41 13.11 -15.73
N HIS A 298 0.81 12.66 -15.43
CA HIS A 298 1.32 12.66 -14.05
C HIS A 298 1.43 14.09 -13.48
N VAL A 299 1.90 15.06 -14.27
CA VAL A 299 1.92 16.48 -13.87
C VAL A 299 0.51 16.98 -13.57
N GLU A 300 -0.46 16.71 -14.44
CA GLU A 300 -1.86 17.07 -14.19
C GLU A 300 -2.40 16.42 -12.92
N THR A 301 -2.04 15.15 -12.68
CA THR A 301 -2.44 14.42 -11.47
C THR A 301 -1.87 15.08 -10.21
N SER A 302 -0.59 15.43 -10.22
CA SER A 302 0.10 16.05 -9.07
C SER A 302 -0.47 17.44 -8.73
N ASP A 303 -0.93 18.20 -9.74
CA ASP A 303 -1.53 19.51 -9.52
C ASP A 303 -2.97 19.45 -8.97
N ILE A 304 -3.70 18.35 -9.23
CA ILE A 304 -5.10 18.20 -8.80
C ILE A 304 -5.24 17.93 -7.30
N TYR A 305 -4.27 17.24 -6.69
CA TYR A 305 -4.38 16.75 -5.32
C TYR A 305 -3.36 17.40 -4.38
N ASN A 306 -3.79 17.73 -3.16
CA ASN A 306 -2.84 18.13 -2.11
C ASN A 306 -2.07 16.89 -1.61
N GLY A 307 -0.75 16.88 -1.82
CA GLY A 307 0.14 15.77 -1.46
C GLY A 307 0.48 15.69 0.03
N ILE A 308 0.21 14.55 0.68
CA ILE A 308 0.51 14.31 2.11
C ILE A 308 2.00 14.03 2.33
N VAL A 309 2.59 13.21 1.45
CA VAL A 309 4.01 12.83 1.51
C VAL A 309 4.87 14.01 1.05
N GLU A 310 4.43 14.72 0.02
CA GLU A 310 5.08 15.89 -0.56
C GLU A 310 5.09 17.07 0.40
N GLN A 311 4.00 17.27 1.17
CA GLN A 311 4.01 18.19 2.30
C GLN A 311 5.05 17.77 3.35
N SER A 312 5.15 16.49 3.66
CA SER A 312 6.15 16.00 4.62
C SER A 312 7.58 16.28 4.14
N ILE A 313 7.86 16.01 2.86
CA ILE A 313 9.15 16.34 2.20
C ILE A 313 9.43 17.85 2.22
N SER A 314 8.39 18.67 2.03
CA SER A 314 8.55 20.13 2.00
C SER A 314 8.77 20.75 3.39
N TYR A 315 8.20 20.16 4.45
CA TYR A 315 8.28 20.69 5.81
C TYR A 315 9.41 20.09 6.64
N GLU A 316 9.73 18.82 6.43
CA GLU A 316 10.77 18.11 7.16
C GLU A 316 12.05 18.12 6.32
N LYS A 317 13.04 18.92 6.74
CA LYS A 317 14.31 19.05 6.05
C LYS A 317 15.09 17.74 6.19
N ASP A 318 15.57 17.20 5.07
CA ASP A 318 16.43 16.00 5.01
C ASP A 318 15.73 14.76 5.61
N LEU A 319 14.54 14.40 5.10
CA LEU A 319 13.81 13.18 5.51
C LEU A 319 14.62 11.92 5.21
N ASN A 320 15.06 11.24 6.26
CA ASN A 320 15.84 10.01 6.14
C ASN A 320 14.97 8.78 6.39
N ILE A 321 14.96 7.85 5.43
CA ILE A 321 14.19 6.62 5.50
C ILE A 321 15.09 5.40 5.39
N VAL A 322 14.60 4.28 5.89
CA VAL A 322 15.33 3.01 5.89
C VAL A 322 14.90 2.15 4.70
N MET A 323 15.88 1.83 3.86
CA MET A 323 15.77 0.92 2.71
C MET A 323 16.25 -0.48 3.07
N PHE A 324 15.60 -1.49 2.49
CA PHE A 324 15.98 -2.89 2.66
C PHE A 324 15.45 -3.78 1.51
N HIS A 325 15.87 -3.50 0.27
CA HIS A 325 15.42 -4.25 -0.91
C HIS A 325 16.43 -4.24 -2.06
N SER A 326 16.22 -5.11 -3.04
CA SER A 326 17.01 -5.20 -4.27
C SER A 326 16.19 -5.01 -5.55
N ASP A 327 14.88 -5.16 -5.48
CA ASP A 327 13.97 -4.87 -6.58
C ASP A 327 13.33 -3.50 -6.37
N GLU A 328 12.91 -2.88 -7.46
CA GLU A 328 12.17 -1.63 -7.46
C GLU A 328 11.03 -1.65 -8.47
N VAL A 329 10.04 -0.79 -8.24
CA VAL A 329 8.96 -0.51 -9.17
C VAL A 329 9.45 0.42 -10.27
N ASN A 330 9.17 0.06 -11.52
CA ASN A 330 9.60 0.86 -12.66
C ASN A 330 8.71 2.11 -12.84
N GLU A 331 9.36 3.25 -13.06
CA GLU A 331 8.73 4.54 -13.28
C GLU A 331 7.74 4.52 -14.45
N GLU A 332 8.16 3.94 -15.59
CA GLU A 332 7.37 3.92 -16.80
C GLU A 332 6.07 3.12 -16.62
N SER A 333 6.10 2.06 -15.80
CA SER A 333 4.91 1.26 -15.50
C SER A 333 3.88 2.05 -14.69
N ILE A 334 4.32 2.86 -13.72
CA ILE A 334 3.41 3.67 -12.91
C ILE A 334 2.86 4.84 -13.73
N LEU A 335 3.71 5.52 -14.50
CA LEU A 335 3.27 6.58 -15.41
C LEU A 335 2.27 6.07 -16.45
N PHE A 336 2.53 4.89 -17.03
CA PHE A 336 1.58 4.20 -17.90
C PHE A 336 0.26 3.90 -17.20
N SER A 337 0.31 3.33 -15.99
CA SER A 337 -0.90 2.96 -15.26
C SER A 337 -1.75 4.18 -14.91
N ASN A 338 -1.10 5.28 -14.51
CA ASN A 338 -1.78 6.55 -14.25
C ASN A 338 -2.53 7.05 -15.48
N TRP A 339 -1.81 7.13 -16.61
CA TRP A 339 -2.37 7.54 -17.89
C TRP A 339 -3.52 6.63 -18.32
N ALA A 340 -3.34 5.32 -18.28
CA ALA A 340 -4.36 4.36 -18.67
C ALA A 340 -5.63 4.48 -17.83
N TYR A 341 -5.52 4.67 -16.51
CA TYR A 341 -6.69 4.90 -15.66
C TYR A 341 -7.40 6.21 -15.99
N SER A 342 -6.67 7.28 -16.31
CA SER A 342 -7.29 8.54 -16.74
C SER A 342 -8.07 8.37 -18.04
N GLN A 343 -7.48 7.70 -19.02
CA GLN A 343 -8.12 7.42 -20.30
C GLN A 343 -9.35 6.53 -20.16
N LEU A 344 -9.28 5.45 -19.36
CA LEU A 344 -10.42 4.59 -19.06
C LEU A 344 -11.53 5.39 -18.37
N HIS A 345 -11.17 6.23 -17.39
CA HIS A 345 -12.15 7.03 -16.66
C HIS A 345 -12.89 8.00 -17.59
N HIS A 346 -12.17 8.69 -18.49
CA HIS A 346 -12.75 9.55 -19.51
C HIS A 346 -13.66 8.79 -20.47
N ALA A 347 -13.21 7.65 -21.00
CA ALA A 347 -13.97 6.85 -21.96
C ALA A 347 -15.23 6.20 -21.35
N LEU A 348 -15.16 5.79 -20.07
CA LEU A 348 -16.30 5.22 -19.34
C LEU A 348 -17.35 6.25 -18.97
N HIS A 349 -17.00 7.55 -18.89
CA HIS A 349 -17.89 8.57 -18.35
C HIS A 349 -19.24 8.69 -19.08
N PRO A 350 -19.29 8.71 -20.44
CA PRO A 350 -20.56 8.81 -21.17
C PRO A 350 -21.45 7.57 -21.02
N SER A 351 -20.87 6.40 -20.74
CA SER A 351 -21.57 5.10 -20.70
C SER A 351 -21.86 4.61 -19.29
N ARG A 352 -21.41 5.35 -18.26
CA ARG A 352 -21.32 4.89 -16.87
C ARG A 352 -22.61 4.31 -16.29
N HIS A 353 -23.79 4.85 -16.63
CA HIS A 353 -25.05 4.39 -16.05
C HIS A 353 -25.45 3.01 -16.57
N PHE A 354 -25.17 2.73 -17.84
CA PHE A 354 -25.39 1.40 -18.42
C PHE A 354 -24.33 0.41 -17.94
N ILE A 355 -23.07 0.84 -17.87
CA ILE A 355 -21.98 0.04 -17.31
C ILE A 355 -22.27 -0.37 -15.85
N ALA A 356 -22.78 0.55 -15.03
CA ALA A 356 -23.12 0.30 -13.63
C ALA A 356 -24.19 -0.80 -13.44
N LEU A 357 -25.00 -1.07 -14.46
CA LEU A 357 -26.06 -2.08 -14.45
C LEU A 357 -25.66 -3.36 -15.21
N SER A 358 -24.37 -3.52 -15.51
CA SER A 358 -23.83 -4.64 -16.30
C SER A 358 -22.74 -5.40 -15.55
N GLU A 359 -22.27 -6.50 -16.13
CA GLU A 359 -21.10 -7.26 -15.67
C GLU A 359 -19.81 -6.40 -15.67
N LEU A 360 -19.78 -5.29 -16.42
CA LEU A 360 -18.67 -4.34 -16.44
C LEU A 360 -18.72 -3.30 -15.30
N SER A 361 -19.66 -3.42 -14.36
CA SER A 361 -19.82 -2.46 -13.25
C SER A 361 -18.56 -2.30 -12.39
N TRP A 362 -17.75 -3.36 -12.25
CA TRP A 362 -16.49 -3.32 -11.51
C TRP A 362 -15.46 -2.33 -12.10
N LEU A 363 -15.54 -1.99 -13.39
CA LEU A 363 -14.68 -0.97 -14.01
C LEU A 363 -14.85 0.41 -13.36
N LEU A 364 -16.00 0.66 -12.73
CA LEU A 364 -16.27 1.90 -12.00
C LEU A 364 -15.58 1.95 -10.63
N SER A 365 -15.03 0.83 -10.16
CA SER A 365 -14.25 0.73 -8.93
C SER A 365 -12.74 0.82 -9.16
N LEU A 366 -12.30 0.93 -10.43
CA LEU A 366 -10.89 1.16 -10.74
C LEU A 366 -10.40 2.49 -10.15
N PRO A 367 -9.11 2.59 -9.78
CA PRO A 367 -8.50 3.86 -9.40
C PRO A 367 -8.73 4.94 -10.47
N ARG A 368 -8.83 6.20 -10.03
CA ARG A 368 -8.87 7.36 -10.93
C ARG A 368 -7.47 7.70 -11.44
N SER A 369 -6.47 7.61 -10.57
CA SER A 369 -5.09 7.99 -10.87
C SER A 369 -4.12 7.32 -9.91
N ILE A 370 -2.85 7.28 -10.31
CA ILE A 370 -1.72 6.88 -9.48
C ILE A 370 -0.64 7.95 -9.62
N GLU A 371 -0.23 8.54 -8.51
CA GLU A 371 0.82 9.54 -8.49
C GLU A 371 2.10 8.95 -7.91
N ILE A 372 3.23 9.14 -8.60
CA ILE A 372 4.56 8.97 -7.99
C ILE A 372 4.85 10.20 -7.14
N LEU A 373 5.10 10.01 -5.84
CA LEU A 373 5.21 11.09 -4.86
C LEU A 373 6.67 11.51 -4.66
N CYS A 374 7.58 10.54 -4.60
CA CYS A 374 8.97 10.76 -4.27
C CYS A 374 9.92 9.70 -4.84
N SER A 375 11.19 10.06 -4.87
CA SER A 375 12.33 9.21 -5.23
C SER A 375 13.31 9.14 -4.05
N THR A 376 14.16 8.11 -4.01
CA THR A 376 15.26 8.03 -3.03
C THR A 376 16.58 8.50 -3.62
N PHE A 377 17.40 9.10 -2.76
CA PHE A 377 18.76 9.51 -3.10
C PHE A 377 19.75 9.00 -2.05
N ALA A 378 20.91 8.53 -2.51
CA ALA A 378 22.06 8.23 -1.67
C ALA A 378 23.30 8.89 -2.26
N GLU A 379 24.09 9.56 -1.40
CA GLU A 379 25.32 10.26 -1.80
C GLU A 379 25.12 11.23 -2.99
N GLY A 380 23.95 11.86 -3.06
CA GLY A 380 23.58 12.82 -4.10
C GLY A 380 23.18 12.21 -5.45
N SER A 381 23.07 10.89 -5.55
CA SER A 381 22.59 10.17 -6.75
C SER A 381 21.20 9.59 -6.50
N LYS A 382 20.31 9.64 -7.50
CA LYS A 382 19.01 8.98 -7.45
C LYS A 382 19.22 7.46 -7.43
N CYS A 383 18.52 6.76 -6.54
CA CYS A 383 18.66 5.31 -6.34
C CYS A 383 17.40 4.52 -6.70
N THR A 384 16.23 5.01 -6.30
CA THR A 384 14.93 4.49 -6.74
C THR A 384 14.07 5.65 -7.22
N GLU A 385 13.55 5.57 -8.44
CA GLU A 385 12.64 6.56 -9.04
C GLU A 385 11.30 6.61 -8.32
N VAL A 386 10.71 5.44 -8.03
CA VAL A 386 9.38 5.28 -7.45
C VAL A 386 9.47 4.84 -5.99
N ALA A 387 9.85 5.76 -5.10
CA ALA A 387 9.97 5.44 -3.67
C ALA A 387 8.60 5.33 -2.98
N ALA A 388 7.61 6.10 -3.46
CA ALA A 388 6.24 6.05 -2.98
C ALA A 388 5.22 6.41 -4.05
N THR A 389 4.02 5.85 -3.94
CA THR A 389 2.87 6.26 -4.76
C THR A 389 1.60 6.53 -3.95
N CYS A 390 0.74 7.39 -4.48
CA CYS A 390 -0.63 7.62 -4.01
C CYS A 390 -1.61 7.07 -5.03
N ILE A 391 -2.51 6.20 -4.60
CA ILE A 391 -3.59 5.64 -5.42
C ILE A 391 -4.87 6.38 -5.06
N THR A 392 -5.43 7.11 -6.02
CA THR A 392 -6.59 7.96 -5.77
C THR A 392 -7.86 7.37 -6.36
N TYR A 393 -8.93 7.41 -5.57
CA TYR A 393 -10.27 7.00 -5.94
C TYR A 393 -11.21 8.20 -5.82
N ILE A 394 -12.12 8.35 -6.78
CA ILE A 394 -13.14 9.40 -6.73
C ILE A 394 -14.51 8.76 -6.77
N ASP A 395 -15.34 9.04 -5.77
CA ASP A 395 -16.76 8.80 -5.89
C ASP A 395 -17.36 9.76 -6.94
N ARG A 396 -17.95 9.20 -7.99
CA ARG A 396 -18.43 10.01 -9.11
C ARG A 396 -19.62 10.89 -8.75
N GLU A 397 -20.41 10.49 -7.76
CA GLU A 397 -21.64 11.19 -7.34
C GLU A 397 -21.32 12.20 -6.23
N THR A 398 -20.61 11.79 -5.17
CA THR A 398 -20.29 12.67 -4.03
C THR A 398 -19.05 13.54 -4.26
N LYS A 399 -18.21 13.20 -5.24
CA LYS A 399 -16.88 13.78 -5.47
C LYS A 399 -15.90 13.58 -4.31
N GLU A 400 -16.23 12.72 -3.36
CA GLU A 400 -15.33 12.36 -2.28
C GLU A 400 -14.10 11.65 -2.84
N ILE A 401 -12.95 12.10 -2.39
CA ILE A 401 -11.64 11.58 -2.76
C ILE A 401 -11.21 10.63 -1.64
N ARG A 402 -10.73 9.45 -2.02
CA ARG A 402 -10.13 8.50 -1.09
C ARG A 402 -8.75 8.13 -1.60
N ARG A 403 -7.84 7.87 -0.67
CA ARG A 403 -6.46 7.52 -0.99
C ARG A 403 -6.04 6.21 -0.35
N SER A 404 -5.11 5.55 -1.03
CA SER A 404 -4.29 4.46 -0.56
C SER A 404 -2.84 4.78 -0.93
N PHE A 405 -1.88 4.21 -0.23
CA PHE A 405 -0.47 4.57 -0.39
C PHE A 405 0.37 3.33 -0.60
N SER A 406 1.51 3.50 -1.27
CA SER A 406 2.52 2.45 -1.27
C SER A 406 3.93 3.01 -1.16
N PHE A 407 4.81 2.25 -0.53
CA PHE A 407 6.17 2.63 -0.17
C PHE A 407 7.13 1.49 -0.55
N GLN A 408 8.19 1.81 -1.27
CA GLN A 408 9.28 0.88 -1.55
C GLN A 408 10.13 0.62 -0.28
N PHE A 409 10.20 1.62 0.61
CA PHE A 409 10.95 1.59 1.86
C PHE A 409 10.12 1.08 3.04
N HIS A 410 10.79 0.86 4.18
CA HIS A 410 10.19 0.33 5.40
C HIS A 410 10.07 1.41 6.49
N PRO A 411 8.98 2.22 6.49
CA PRO A 411 8.83 3.29 7.48
C PRO A 411 8.65 2.78 8.93
N GLU A 412 8.41 1.49 9.12
CA GLU A 412 8.27 0.81 10.40
C GLU A 412 9.58 0.24 10.96
N LEU A 413 10.66 0.26 10.17
CA LEU A 413 11.97 -0.19 10.60
C LEU A 413 12.83 0.99 11.09
N LEU A 414 13.62 0.72 12.11
CA LEU A 414 14.68 1.62 12.58
C LEU A 414 16.02 1.24 11.94
N ASN A 415 17.04 2.06 12.16
CA ASN A 415 18.39 1.94 11.60
C ASN A 415 19.05 0.56 11.78
N ASP A 416 18.68 -0.19 12.82
CA ASP A 416 19.24 -1.50 13.11
C ASP A 416 18.56 -2.63 12.33
N LEU A 417 17.50 -2.36 11.55
CA LEU A 417 16.78 -3.32 10.70
C LEU A 417 16.33 -4.55 11.51
N ARG A 418 15.63 -4.31 12.62
CA ARG A 418 15.24 -5.36 13.56
C ARG A 418 13.79 -5.23 13.99
N GLU A 419 13.22 -6.38 14.32
CA GLU A 419 11.96 -6.47 15.05
C GLU A 419 12.15 -5.90 16.46
N PHE A 420 11.21 -5.06 16.93
CA PHE A 420 11.34 -4.38 18.22
C PHE A 420 11.34 -5.34 19.41
N ASN A 421 10.70 -6.51 19.29
CA ASN A 421 10.74 -7.53 20.34
C ASN A 421 12.13 -8.21 20.46
N VAL A 422 12.93 -8.24 19.39
CA VAL A 422 14.28 -8.80 19.36
C VAL A 422 15.32 -7.75 19.76
N ALA A 423 15.19 -6.53 19.21
CA ALA A 423 16.13 -5.43 19.48
C ALA A 423 15.92 -4.77 20.85
N GLY A 424 14.74 -4.92 21.43
CA GLY A 424 14.28 -4.17 22.58
C GLY A 424 13.37 -3.03 22.15
N GLU A 425 12.25 -2.92 22.86
CA GLU A 425 11.19 -1.98 22.55
C GLU A 425 11.69 -0.52 22.60
N PRO A 426 11.58 0.26 21.50
CA PRO A 426 12.04 1.64 21.47
C PRO A 426 11.17 2.53 22.36
N ASN A 427 11.79 3.49 23.05
CA ASN A 427 11.03 4.47 23.81
C ASN A 427 10.28 5.44 22.89
N TYR A 428 9.22 6.07 23.41
CA TYR A 428 8.36 6.98 22.66
C TYR A 428 9.13 8.16 22.02
N ALA A 429 10.16 8.68 22.70
CA ALA A 429 10.98 9.78 22.18
C ALA A 429 11.76 9.36 20.91
N LYS A 430 12.30 8.12 20.89
CA LYS A 430 12.99 7.55 19.72
C LYS A 430 12.03 7.42 18.53
N LEU A 431 10.81 6.91 18.77
CA LEU A 431 9.76 6.81 17.74
C LEU A 431 9.39 8.19 17.17
N LYS A 432 9.25 9.19 18.05
CA LYS A 432 8.85 10.55 17.68
C LYS A 432 9.94 11.33 16.93
N SER A 433 11.19 10.91 17.05
CA SER A 433 12.32 11.48 16.32
C SER A 433 12.61 10.79 14.99
N ASP A 434 11.96 9.67 14.70
CA ASP A 434 12.19 8.89 13.49
C ASP A 434 11.27 9.36 12.34
N ASP A 435 11.87 9.63 11.19
CA ASP A 435 11.18 10.23 10.04
C ASP A 435 10.25 9.24 9.33
N GLY A 436 10.69 7.98 9.19
CA GLY A 436 9.88 6.90 8.63
C GLY A 436 8.62 6.67 9.45
N ILE A 437 8.76 6.51 10.77
CA ILE A 437 7.62 6.29 11.67
C ILE A 437 6.65 7.47 11.65
N ARG A 438 7.17 8.70 11.65
CA ARG A 438 6.33 9.90 11.54
C ARG A 438 5.56 9.95 10.23
N MET A 439 6.21 9.60 9.12
CA MET A 439 5.55 9.54 7.81
C MET A 439 4.45 8.48 7.79
N LEU A 440 4.71 7.27 8.28
CA LEU A 440 3.71 6.21 8.42
C LEU A 440 2.49 6.68 9.23
N MET A 441 2.73 7.32 10.37
CA MET A 441 1.67 7.84 11.22
C MET A 441 0.90 8.98 10.55
N ARG A 442 1.56 9.83 9.76
CA ARG A 442 0.88 10.89 8.98
C ARG A 442 0.00 10.32 7.88
N VAL A 443 0.51 9.33 7.15
CA VAL A 443 -0.26 8.62 6.12
C VAL A 443 -1.47 7.97 6.76
N LEU A 444 -1.30 7.28 7.89
CA LEU A 444 -2.42 6.67 8.61
C LEU A 444 -3.42 7.73 9.10
N TYR A 445 -2.95 8.84 9.68
CA TYR A 445 -3.82 9.93 10.17
C TYR A 445 -4.72 10.51 9.09
N GLU A 446 -4.15 10.88 7.95
CA GLU A 446 -4.89 11.49 6.84
C GLU A 446 -5.78 10.46 6.14
N SER A 447 -5.33 9.21 6.04
CA SER A 447 -6.14 8.14 5.42
C SER A 447 -7.35 7.72 6.26
N ILE A 448 -7.40 8.08 7.55
CA ILE A 448 -8.57 7.90 8.43
C ILE A 448 -9.57 9.07 8.27
N ILE A 449 -9.09 10.24 7.83
CA ILE A 449 -9.92 11.44 7.59
C ILE A 449 -10.68 11.33 6.27
N ASP A 450 -10.01 10.79 5.25
CA ASP A 450 -10.53 10.53 3.89
C ASP A 450 -11.49 9.32 3.85
#